data_AF-A0A819R4B0-F1
#
_entry.id   AF-A0A819R4B0-F1
#
_cell.length_a   1.000
_cell.length_b   1.000
_cell.length_c   1.000
_cell.angle_alpha   90.00
_cell.angle_beta   90.00
_cell.angle_gamma   90.00
#
_symmetry.space_group_name_H-M   'P 1'
#
loop_
_entity.id
_entity.type
_entity.pdbx_description
1 polymer ?
#
loop_
_entity_poly.entity_id
_entity_poly.type
_entity_poly.pdbx_seq_one_letter_code
_entity_poly.pdbx_strand_id
1 'polypeptide(L)'
;MNEIATTKLSNWYCNHCYRILKHGEFRFNCIICESYDLCEECFVTLDPPHPHRMMRELAYGKEETVQECQNTSMANGIQTAITMYHDRYCLGVRDVDTNNPSLYADTYSWLTFETVGTRCKNFGQGLRDIIEPRSYLGICAANRPEWVITDFACIFHSIISVPIYCLFNDCELAYVINNTQVSVIVCDKQMLPKFIRLYTECPSLHHIVCMDPIPETILGKYQNLNLLKDIVH
;
A
#
# COMPACT_ATOMS: atom_id res chain seq x y z
N MET A 1 4.12 18.60 9.19
CA MET A 1 4.90 18.25 10.40
C MET A 1 3.95 18.26 11.58
N ASN A 2 3.38 17.11 11.94
CA ASN A 2 2.69 16.95 13.22
C ASN A 2 3.64 16.16 14.12
N GLU A 3 4.17 16.80 15.16
CA GLU A 3 4.83 16.13 16.26
C GLU A 3 3.78 15.31 17.01
N ILE A 4 3.66 14.03 16.67
CA ILE A 4 2.96 13.08 17.52
C ILE A 4 3.94 12.80 18.67
N ALA A 5 3.84 13.59 19.74
CA ALA A 5 4.50 13.31 21.00
C ALA A 5 3.89 12.03 21.60
N THR A 6 4.35 10.88 21.14
CA THR A 6 3.95 9.58 21.69
C THR A 6 4.71 9.38 23.00
N THR A 7 3.98 9.31 24.13
CA THR A 7 4.50 8.93 25.46
C THR A 7 4.91 7.45 25.55
N LYS A 8 4.94 6.74 24.41
CA LYS A 8 5.22 5.32 24.29
C LYS A 8 6.73 5.08 24.43
N LEU A 9 7.13 4.19 25.33
CA LEU A 9 8.55 3.83 25.52
C LEU A 9 9.00 2.92 24.36
N SER A 10 10.15 3.21 23.74
CA SER A 10 10.77 2.32 22.77
C SER A 10 11.67 1.29 23.46
N ASN A 11 11.92 0.14 22.81
CA ASN A 11 12.88 -0.87 23.29
C ASN A 11 14.31 -0.64 22.78
N TRP A 12 14.55 0.47 22.09
CA TRP A 12 15.79 0.73 21.38
C TRP A 12 16.66 1.72 22.14
N TYR A 13 17.97 1.52 22.09
CA TYR A 13 18.96 2.44 22.63
C TYR A 13 20.12 2.58 21.66
N CYS A 14 20.84 3.70 21.73
CA CYS A 14 22.04 3.93 20.95
C CYS A 14 23.21 3.13 21.54
N ASN A 15 23.87 2.27 20.76
CA ASN A 15 25.02 1.48 21.22
C ASN A 15 26.28 2.34 21.48
N HIS A 16 26.31 3.61 21.06
CA HIS A 16 27.43 4.52 21.32
C HIS A 16 27.23 5.38 22.57
N CYS A 17 26.12 6.13 22.66
CA CYS A 17 25.86 7.03 23.80
C CYS A 17 24.95 6.43 24.87
N TYR A 18 24.46 5.21 24.68
CA TYR A 18 23.56 4.47 25.60
C TYR A 18 22.22 5.17 25.89
N ARG A 19 21.87 6.23 25.16
CA ARG A 19 20.57 6.89 25.30
C ARG A 19 19.46 5.98 24.77
N ILE A 20 18.37 5.89 25.53
CA ILE A 20 17.12 5.27 25.08
C ILE A 20 16.48 6.14 24.01
N LEU A 21 16.16 5.54 22.86
CA LEU A 21 15.47 6.21 21.76
C LEU A 21 13.98 6.30 22.07
N LYS A 22 13.33 7.42 21.76
CA LYS A 22 11.88 7.57 21.96
C LYS A 22 11.11 6.86 20.87
N HIS A 23 9.84 6.51 21.14
CA HIS A 23 8.97 5.98 20.10
C HIS A 23 8.80 7.00 18.96
N GLY A 24 8.92 6.56 17.71
CA GLY A 24 8.88 7.42 16.53
C GLY A 24 10.14 8.26 16.31
N GLU A 25 11.19 8.07 17.11
CA GLU A 25 12.49 8.70 16.87
C GLU A 25 13.25 7.95 15.78
N PHE A 26 14.06 8.66 14.97
CA PHE A 26 14.94 7.99 14.02
C PHE A 26 16.05 7.21 14.74
N ARG A 27 16.28 6.00 14.24
CA ARG A 27 17.39 5.14 14.60
C ARG A 27 18.11 4.69 13.34
N PHE A 28 19.41 4.46 13.46
CA PHE A 28 20.24 3.95 12.37
C PHE A 28 20.63 2.53 12.75
N ASN A 29 19.98 1.56 12.12
CA ASN A 29 20.16 0.14 12.39
C ASN A 29 21.23 -0.46 11.47
N CYS A 30 22.15 -1.24 12.03
CA CYS A 30 23.05 -2.06 11.24
C CYS A 30 22.45 -3.46 11.03
N ILE A 31 22.21 -3.83 9.77
CA ILE A 31 21.64 -5.15 9.42
C ILE A 31 22.66 -6.30 9.47
N ILE A 32 23.94 -5.98 9.64
CA ILE A 32 25.05 -6.97 9.67
C ILE A 32 25.42 -7.33 11.11
N CYS A 33 25.42 -6.35 12.01
CA CYS A 33 25.74 -6.57 13.42
C CYS A 33 24.49 -6.99 14.20
N GLU A 34 24.68 -7.84 15.21
CA GLU A 34 23.59 -8.20 16.12
C GLU A 34 23.25 -7.02 17.03
N SER A 35 22.01 -6.54 16.95
CA SER A 35 21.45 -5.51 17.85
C SER A 35 22.32 -4.24 17.98
N TYR A 36 22.76 -3.70 16.83
CA TYR A 36 23.54 -2.48 16.79
C TYR A 36 22.76 -1.33 16.12
N ASP A 37 22.43 -0.33 16.94
CA ASP A 37 21.66 0.85 16.58
C ASP A 37 22.39 2.12 17.04
N LEU A 38 22.32 3.18 16.24
CA LEU A 38 22.79 4.51 16.62
C LEU A 38 21.62 5.50 16.62
N CYS A 39 21.64 6.46 17.55
CA CYS A 39 20.82 7.66 17.41
C CYS A 39 21.35 8.51 16.24
N GLU A 40 20.52 9.42 15.73
CA GLU A 40 20.89 10.30 14.62
C GLU A 40 22.16 11.11 14.88
N GLU A 41 22.29 11.68 16.08
CA GLU A 41 23.47 12.45 16.47
C GLU A 41 24.74 11.58 16.40
N CYS A 42 24.74 10.41 17.04
CA CYS A 42 25.90 9.51 17.01
C CYS A 42 26.18 8.99 15.61
N PHE A 43 25.17 8.72 14.78
CA PHE A 43 25.38 8.31 13.40
C PHE A 43 26.15 9.37 12.58
N VAL A 44 25.85 10.65 12.80
CA VAL A 44 26.50 11.76 12.09
C VAL A 44 27.89 12.07 12.65
N THR A 45 28.10 11.93 13.96
CA THR A 45 29.34 12.38 14.62
C THR A 45 30.40 11.30 14.83
N LEU A 46 30.08 10.01 14.65
CA LEU A 46 31.02 8.91 14.94
C LEU A 46 32.22 8.94 13.98
N ASP A 47 33.43 8.99 14.54
CA ASP A 47 34.69 8.90 13.80
C ASP A 47 35.67 7.92 14.51
N PRO A 48 36.09 6.81 13.88
CA PRO A 48 35.64 6.36 12.56
C PRO A 48 34.16 5.96 12.57
N PRO A 49 33.45 6.12 11.44
CA PRO A 49 32.07 5.67 11.33
C PRO A 49 31.96 4.16 11.49
N HIS A 50 30.76 3.68 11.83
CA HIS A 50 30.49 2.25 11.89
C HIS A 50 30.81 1.59 10.53
N PRO A 51 31.57 0.48 10.48
CA PRO A 51 32.12 -0.07 9.24
C PRO A 51 31.07 -0.60 8.25
N HIS A 52 29.85 -0.85 8.70
CA HIS A 52 28.74 -1.32 7.87
C HIS A 52 27.76 -0.20 7.52
N ARG A 53 27.12 -0.33 6.36
CA ARG A 53 26.03 0.58 5.98
C ARG A 53 24.87 0.45 6.97
N MET A 54 24.43 1.58 7.51
CA MET A 54 23.29 1.64 8.41
C MET A 54 22.02 2.06 7.66
N MET A 55 20.88 1.51 8.07
CA MET A 55 19.56 1.85 7.53
C MET A 55 18.81 2.75 8.53
N ARG A 56 18.20 3.82 8.01
CA ARG A 56 17.38 4.71 8.82
C ARG A 56 16.00 4.09 9.02
N GLU A 57 15.64 3.88 10.28
CA GLU A 57 14.35 3.34 10.70
C GLU A 57 13.76 4.21 11.82
N LEU A 58 12.53 3.92 12.22
CA LEU A 58 11.91 4.51 13.41
C LEU A 58 12.03 3.52 14.58
N ALA A 59 12.35 4.05 15.76
CA ALA A 59 12.34 3.28 17.00
C ALA A 59 10.88 3.09 17.45
N TYR A 60 10.44 1.85 17.59
CA TYR A 60 9.09 1.53 18.05
C TYR A 60 9.09 0.81 19.40
N GLY A 61 7.94 0.88 20.08
CA GLY A 61 7.75 0.46 21.47
C GLY A 61 6.90 -0.79 21.64
N LYS A 62 6.90 -1.31 22.88
CA LYS A 62 6.46 -2.65 23.29
C LYS A 62 4.95 -2.84 23.49
N GLU A 63 4.13 -1.79 23.39
CA GLU A 63 2.65 -1.92 23.41
C GLU A 63 2.15 -2.52 22.09
N GLU A 64 2.60 -3.73 21.83
CA GLU A 64 2.10 -4.66 20.85
C GLU A 64 1.23 -5.62 21.67
N THR A 65 -0.01 -5.23 21.98
CA THR A 65 -0.92 -6.10 22.72
C THR A 65 -1.20 -7.34 21.88
N VAL A 66 -0.47 -8.42 22.19
CA VAL A 66 -0.73 -9.75 21.66
C VAL A 66 -1.99 -10.26 22.34
N GLN A 67 -3.14 -10.03 21.71
CA GLN A 67 -4.24 -10.96 21.91
C GLN A 67 -3.96 -12.10 20.95
N GLU A 68 -3.56 -13.27 21.46
CA GLU A 68 -3.36 -14.48 20.65
C GLU A 68 -4.57 -14.65 19.72
N CYS A 69 -4.34 -14.57 18.41
CA CYS A 69 -5.39 -14.83 17.43
C CYS A 69 -5.75 -16.32 17.49
N GLN A 70 -6.80 -16.65 18.24
CA GLN A 70 -7.29 -18.02 18.40
C GLN A 70 -7.79 -18.64 17.08
N ASN A 71 -8.13 -17.80 16.09
CA ASN A 71 -8.52 -18.20 14.73
C ASN A 71 -7.75 -17.38 13.68
N THR A 72 -6.81 -18.00 12.96
CA THR A 72 -5.93 -17.28 12.01
C THR A 72 -6.40 -17.44 10.56
N SER A 73 -7.30 -16.57 10.11
CA SER A 73 -7.46 -16.31 8.67
C SER A 73 -6.41 -15.30 8.20
N MET A 74 -6.14 -15.24 6.89
CA MET A 74 -5.27 -14.20 6.33
C MET A 74 -5.78 -12.80 6.66
N ALA A 75 -7.10 -12.59 6.57
CA ALA A 75 -7.75 -11.33 6.95
C ALA A 75 -7.46 -10.96 8.41
N ASN A 76 -7.60 -11.91 9.34
CA ASN A 76 -7.31 -11.68 10.76
C ASN A 76 -5.82 -11.35 10.97
N GLY A 77 -4.92 -12.06 10.32
CA GLY A 77 -3.47 -11.79 10.42
C GLY A 77 -3.11 -10.37 10.00
N ILE A 78 -3.62 -9.92 8.85
CA ILE A 78 -3.38 -8.56 8.35
C ILE A 78 -4.03 -7.53 9.27
N GLN A 79 -5.28 -7.75 9.72
CA GLN A 79 -5.98 -6.82 10.62
C GLN A 79 -5.29 -6.69 11.98
N THR A 80 -4.76 -7.79 12.51
CA THR A 80 -3.96 -7.80 13.73
C THR A 80 -2.68 -7.00 13.54
N ALA A 81 -1.95 -7.22 12.44
CA ALA A 81 -0.76 -6.43 12.13
C ALA A 81 -1.08 -4.92 12.02
N ILE A 82 -2.17 -4.56 11.35
CA ILE A 82 -2.64 -3.16 11.26
C ILE A 82 -2.90 -2.57 12.65
N THR A 83 -3.52 -3.33 13.54
CA THR A 83 -3.87 -2.87 14.89
C THR A 83 -2.62 -2.73 15.77
N MET A 84 -1.74 -3.74 15.75
CA MET A 84 -0.51 -3.75 16.56
C MET A 84 0.47 -2.65 16.13
N TYR A 85 0.57 -2.40 14.83
CA TYR A 85 1.57 -1.51 14.24
C TYR A 85 0.97 -0.23 13.66
N HIS A 86 -0.23 0.17 14.10
CA HIS A 86 -1.02 1.25 13.51
C HIS A 86 -0.23 2.56 13.28
N ASP A 87 0.68 2.90 14.21
CA ASP A 87 1.55 4.07 14.23
C ASP A 87 2.82 3.94 13.36
N ARG A 88 3.12 2.74 12.85
CA ARG A 88 4.32 2.45 12.06
C ARG A 88 4.12 2.72 10.58
N TYR A 89 5.20 3.07 9.88
CA TYR A 89 5.23 3.08 8.43
C TYR A 89 5.01 1.68 7.84
N CYS A 90 4.17 1.61 6.81
CA CYS A 90 3.73 0.39 6.14
C CYS A 90 4.11 0.39 4.66
N LEU A 91 3.65 1.38 3.89
CA LEU A 91 3.90 1.48 2.44
C LEU A 91 4.60 2.80 2.11
N GLY A 92 5.72 2.72 1.40
CA GLY A 92 6.51 3.88 0.99
C GLY A 92 6.34 4.19 -0.50
N VAL A 93 6.28 5.47 -0.84
CA VAL A 93 6.26 5.99 -2.22
C VAL A 93 7.43 6.93 -2.38
N ARG A 94 8.19 6.76 -3.47
CA ARG A 94 9.26 7.69 -3.80
C ARG A 94 8.67 9.01 -4.28
N ASP A 95 9.11 10.11 -3.68
CA ASP A 95 8.58 11.42 -4.01
C ASP A 95 9.02 11.83 -5.41
N VAL A 96 8.16 12.58 -6.10
CA VAL A 96 8.45 13.14 -7.41
C VAL A 96 9.16 14.49 -7.21
N ASP A 97 10.17 14.79 -8.02
CA ASP A 97 10.89 16.06 -7.95
C ASP A 97 9.94 17.22 -8.32
N THR A 98 9.82 18.19 -7.42
CA THR A 98 8.93 19.37 -7.60
C THR A 98 9.36 20.26 -8.76
N ASN A 99 10.64 20.28 -9.10
CA ASN A 99 11.19 21.07 -10.20
C ASN A 99 11.17 20.31 -11.52
N ASN A 100 11.18 18.97 -11.48
CA ASN A 100 11.06 18.14 -12.66
C ASN A 100 10.18 16.91 -12.40
N PRO A 101 8.87 16.99 -12.68
CA PRO A 101 7.92 15.89 -12.44
C PRO A 101 8.19 14.59 -13.20
N SER A 102 9.16 14.58 -14.13
CA SER A 102 9.61 13.37 -14.83
C SER A 102 10.68 12.60 -14.05
N LEU A 103 11.20 13.16 -12.96
CA LEU A 103 12.25 12.58 -12.13
C LEU A 103 11.74 12.29 -10.72
N TYR A 104 12.37 11.31 -10.08
CA TYR A 104 12.13 11.02 -8.67
C TYR A 104 13.14 11.74 -7.79
N ALA A 105 12.67 12.31 -6.68
CA ALA A 105 13.51 12.85 -5.63
C ALA A 105 14.20 11.73 -4.84
N ASP A 106 15.18 12.08 -4.00
CA ASP A 106 15.82 11.14 -3.06
C ASP A 106 15.09 11.10 -1.71
N THR A 107 13.77 11.28 -1.75
CA THR A 107 12.88 11.32 -0.58
C THR A 107 11.71 10.35 -0.79
N TYR A 108 11.10 9.95 0.33
CA TYR A 108 10.01 8.99 0.36
C TYR A 108 8.93 9.47 1.32
N SER A 109 7.69 9.42 0.84
CA SER A 109 6.49 9.56 1.66
C SER A 109 5.98 8.19 2.10
N TRP A 110 5.50 8.08 3.34
CA TRP A 110 5.08 6.82 3.93
C TRP A 110 3.63 6.87 4.39
N LEU A 111 2.89 5.80 4.10
CA LEU A 111 1.59 5.52 4.70
C LEU A 111 1.80 4.69 5.96
N THR A 112 1.10 5.05 7.05
CA THR A 112 1.08 4.24 8.26
C THR A 112 0.19 3.00 8.08
N PHE A 113 0.37 1.98 8.92
CA PHE A 113 -0.55 0.83 8.97
C PHE A 113 -1.99 1.27 9.23
N GLU A 114 -2.23 2.26 10.09
CA GLU A 114 -3.56 2.83 10.32
C GLU A 114 -4.18 3.39 9.03
N THR A 115 -3.39 4.16 8.28
CA THR A 115 -3.84 4.76 7.02
C THR A 115 -4.16 3.68 5.99
N VAL A 116 -3.26 2.70 5.83
CA VAL A 116 -3.48 1.56 4.92
C VAL A 116 -4.72 0.78 5.33
N GLY A 117 -4.88 0.44 6.61
CA GLY A 117 -6.04 -0.30 7.10
C GLY A 117 -7.36 0.43 6.91
N THR A 118 -7.38 1.75 7.17
CA THR A 118 -8.55 2.60 6.93
C THR A 118 -8.93 2.62 5.46
N ARG A 119 -7.95 2.77 4.55
CA ARG A 119 -8.19 2.74 3.10
C ARG A 119 -8.68 1.37 2.64
N CYS A 120 -8.10 0.28 3.10
CA CYS A 120 -8.55 -1.08 2.77
C CYS A 120 -10.01 -1.30 3.18
N LYS A 121 -10.38 -0.87 4.39
CA LYS A 121 -11.75 -0.96 4.91
C LYS A 121 -12.73 -0.12 4.08
N ASN A 122 -12.41 1.15 3.82
CA ASN A 122 -13.29 2.05 3.08
C ASN A 122 -13.48 1.58 1.63
N PHE A 123 -12.37 1.24 0.96
CA PHE A 123 -12.41 0.75 -0.42
C PHE A 123 -13.16 -0.58 -0.51
N GLY A 124 -12.87 -1.51 0.40
CA GLY A 124 -13.56 -2.80 0.47
C GLY A 124 -15.07 -2.66 0.70
N GLN A 125 -15.51 -1.73 1.55
CA GLN A 125 -16.93 -1.41 1.73
C GLN A 125 -17.56 -0.90 0.43
N GLY A 126 -16.91 0.00 -0.31
CA GLY A 126 -17.41 0.45 -1.62
C GLY A 126 -17.46 -0.68 -2.66
N LEU A 127 -16.50 -1.61 -2.65
CA LEU A 127 -16.53 -2.77 -3.53
C LEU A 127 -17.77 -3.64 -3.26
N ARG A 128 -18.20 -3.81 -2.01
CA ARG A 128 -19.36 -4.63 -1.66
C ARG A 128 -20.66 -4.21 -2.34
N ASP A 129 -20.78 -2.96 -2.80
CA ASP A 129 -21.95 -2.47 -3.52
C ASP A 129 -21.98 -2.91 -4.99
N ILE A 130 -20.85 -3.37 -5.53
CA ILE A 130 -20.68 -3.70 -6.96
C ILE A 130 -20.13 -5.10 -7.22
N ILE A 131 -19.67 -5.82 -6.17
CA ILE A 131 -19.17 -7.19 -6.29
C ILE A 131 -19.57 -8.06 -5.11
N GLU A 132 -20.05 -9.26 -5.42
CA GLU A 132 -20.42 -10.27 -4.44
C GLU A 132 -19.19 -11.01 -3.86
N PRO A 133 -19.29 -11.60 -2.65
CA PRO A 133 -18.16 -12.33 -2.08
C PRO A 133 -17.93 -13.56 -2.94
N ARG A 134 -16.67 -13.98 -3.03
CA ARG A 134 -16.17 -15.12 -3.81
C ARG A 134 -16.24 -14.92 -5.32
N SER A 135 -16.59 -13.72 -5.79
CA SER A 135 -16.41 -13.30 -7.17
C SER A 135 -14.98 -12.83 -7.45
N TYR A 136 -14.63 -12.76 -8.73
CA TYR A 136 -13.28 -12.40 -9.19
C TYR A 136 -13.20 -10.91 -9.53
N LEU A 137 -12.16 -10.26 -9.01
CA LEU A 137 -11.81 -8.86 -9.28
C LEU A 137 -10.40 -8.79 -9.88
N GLY A 138 -10.27 -8.19 -11.06
CA GLY A 138 -8.98 -8.00 -11.72
C GLY A 138 -8.24 -6.77 -11.18
N ILE A 139 -6.94 -6.88 -10.92
CA ILE A 139 -6.10 -5.75 -10.52
C ILE A 139 -4.97 -5.56 -11.55
N CYS A 140 -4.94 -4.41 -12.22
CA CYS A 140 -3.96 -4.12 -13.26
C CYS A 140 -3.42 -2.69 -13.17
N ALA A 141 -2.31 -2.52 -12.46
CA ALA A 141 -1.63 -1.23 -12.32
C ALA A 141 -0.13 -1.43 -12.08
N ALA A 142 0.66 -0.39 -12.32
CA ALA A 142 2.06 -0.35 -11.88
C ALA A 142 2.19 -0.56 -10.36
N ASN A 143 3.38 -0.95 -9.89
CA ASN A 143 3.64 -1.13 -8.46
C ASN A 143 3.41 0.17 -7.69
N ARG A 144 2.35 0.21 -6.88
CA ARG A 144 1.88 1.38 -6.12
C ARG A 144 1.07 0.97 -4.89
N PRO A 145 0.93 1.83 -3.87
CA PRO A 145 0.18 1.49 -2.66
C PRO A 145 -1.27 1.09 -2.91
N GLU A 146 -1.95 1.76 -3.84
CA GLU A 146 -3.35 1.48 -4.19
C GLU A 146 -3.56 0.05 -4.66
N TRP A 147 -2.55 -0.58 -5.28
CA TRP A 147 -2.60 -1.98 -5.70
C TRP A 147 -2.66 -2.90 -4.48
N VAL A 148 -1.78 -2.69 -3.49
CA VAL A 148 -1.74 -3.49 -2.25
C VAL A 148 -3.00 -3.27 -1.42
N ILE A 149 -3.47 -2.02 -1.35
CA ILE A 149 -4.72 -1.66 -0.66
C ILE A 149 -5.92 -2.39 -1.30
N THR A 150 -5.97 -2.45 -2.63
CA THR A 150 -7.00 -3.19 -3.38
C THR A 150 -6.98 -4.67 -3.04
N ASP A 151 -5.79 -5.29 -3.03
CA ASP A 151 -5.65 -6.71 -2.71
C ASP A 151 -6.05 -7.04 -1.27
N PHE A 152 -5.62 -6.22 -0.30
CA PHE A 152 -6.03 -6.38 1.10
C PHE A 152 -7.53 -6.16 1.30
N ALA A 153 -8.13 -5.17 0.62
CA ALA A 153 -9.58 -4.99 0.62
C ALA A 153 -10.30 -6.24 0.08
N CYS A 154 -9.78 -6.87 -0.97
CA CYS A 154 -10.34 -8.14 -1.47
C CYS A 154 -10.29 -9.24 -0.41
N ILE A 155 -9.15 -9.40 0.27
CA ILE A 155 -8.98 -10.38 1.35
C ILE A 155 -9.99 -10.14 2.49
N PHE A 156 -10.17 -8.89 2.92
CA PHE A 156 -11.10 -8.54 4.00
C PHE A 156 -12.57 -8.79 3.65
N HIS A 157 -12.92 -8.69 2.37
CA HIS A 157 -14.29 -8.80 1.89
C HIS A 157 -14.58 -10.11 1.14
N SER A 158 -13.70 -11.11 1.30
CA SER A 158 -13.82 -12.44 0.66
C SER A 158 -13.92 -12.38 -0.87
N ILE A 159 -13.30 -11.41 -1.52
CA ILE A 159 -13.24 -11.26 -2.97
C ILE A 159 -11.95 -11.93 -3.47
N ILE A 160 -12.01 -12.59 -4.62
CA ILE A 160 -10.84 -13.26 -5.20
C ILE A 160 -10.12 -12.27 -6.12
N SER A 161 -8.96 -11.79 -5.70
CA SER A 161 -8.13 -10.92 -6.54
C SER A 161 -7.46 -11.72 -7.67
N VAL A 162 -7.48 -11.16 -8.87
CA VAL A 162 -6.81 -11.68 -10.07
C VAL A 162 -5.77 -10.65 -10.50
N PRO A 163 -4.48 -10.84 -10.18
CA PRO A 163 -3.44 -9.92 -10.60
C PRO A 163 -3.21 -10.05 -12.12
N ILE A 164 -3.25 -8.94 -12.85
CA ILE A 164 -3.12 -8.89 -14.31
C ILE A 164 -1.88 -8.09 -14.69
N TYR A 165 -1.05 -8.66 -15.57
CA TYR A 165 0.19 -8.01 -16.00
C TYR A 165 -0.06 -6.84 -16.96
N CYS A 166 0.49 -5.67 -16.66
CA CYS A 166 0.22 -4.43 -17.40
C CYS A 166 0.70 -4.46 -18.87
N LEU A 167 1.68 -5.32 -19.19
CA LEU A 167 2.22 -5.42 -20.56
C LEU A 167 1.40 -6.31 -21.48
N PHE A 168 0.36 -6.99 -20.97
CA PHE A 168 -0.51 -7.80 -21.82
C PHE A 168 -1.20 -6.95 -22.90
N ASN A 169 -1.30 -7.55 -24.07
CA ASN A 169 -2.04 -7.00 -25.20
C ASN A 169 -3.55 -7.24 -25.04
N ASP A 170 -4.35 -6.63 -25.91
CA ASP A 170 -5.82 -6.65 -25.79
C ASP A 170 -6.38 -8.09 -25.84
N CYS A 171 -5.83 -8.98 -26.67
CA CYS A 171 -6.24 -10.39 -26.73
C CYS A 171 -5.92 -11.17 -25.45
N GLU A 172 -4.73 -10.96 -24.88
CA GLU A 172 -4.31 -11.60 -23.62
C GLU A 172 -5.16 -11.13 -22.45
N LEU A 173 -5.45 -9.82 -22.38
CA LEU A 173 -6.34 -9.25 -21.37
C LEU A 173 -7.75 -9.82 -21.48
N ALA A 174 -8.33 -9.84 -22.68
CA ALA A 174 -9.66 -10.43 -22.92
C ALA A 174 -9.71 -11.91 -22.52
N TYR A 175 -8.66 -12.67 -22.86
CA TYR A 175 -8.55 -14.07 -22.46
C TYR A 175 -8.59 -14.24 -20.94
N VAL A 176 -7.79 -13.46 -20.20
CA VAL A 176 -7.77 -13.52 -18.73
C VAL A 176 -9.14 -13.17 -18.16
N ILE A 177 -9.75 -12.07 -18.60
CA ILE A 177 -11.04 -11.60 -18.09
C ILE A 177 -12.13 -12.66 -18.31
N ASN A 178 -12.21 -13.21 -19.52
CA ASN A 178 -13.22 -14.19 -19.88
C ASN A 178 -12.98 -15.55 -19.22
N ASN A 179 -11.73 -16.00 -19.10
CA ASN A 179 -11.41 -17.28 -18.46
C ASN A 179 -11.64 -17.24 -16.93
N THR A 180 -11.38 -16.09 -16.30
CA THR A 180 -11.57 -15.91 -14.86
C THR A 180 -12.95 -15.37 -14.48
N GLN A 181 -13.77 -14.97 -15.46
CA GLN A 181 -15.08 -14.36 -15.25
C GLN A 181 -14.99 -13.14 -14.32
N VAL A 182 -13.95 -12.32 -14.51
CA VAL A 182 -13.77 -11.09 -13.75
C VAL A 182 -14.94 -10.15 -14.03
N SER A 183 -15.53 -9.63 -12.94
CA SER A 183 -16.70 -8.75 -12.97
C SER A 183 -16.37 -7.28 -12.72
N VAL A 184 -15.29 -7.03 -12.01
CA VAL A 184 -14.77 -5.69 -11.71
C VAL A 184 -13.29 -5.67 -12.01
N ILE A 185 -12.81 -4.62 -12.71
CA ILE A 185 -11.38 -4.36 -12.87
C ILE A 185 -11.01 -3.07 -12.15
N VAL A 186 -9.96 -3.14 -11.33
CA VAL A 186 -9.30 -1.98 -10.74
C VAL A 186 -7.99 -1.75 -11.48
N CYS A 187 -7.81 -0.55 -12.02
CA CYS A 187 -6.66 -0.24 -12.87
C CYS A 187 -6.13 1.18 -12.68
N ASP A 188 -4.89 1.43 -13.11
CA ASP A 188 -4.38 2.80 -13.22
C ASP A 188 -4.89 3.51 -14.48
N LYS A 189 -4.66 4.83 -14.55
CA LYS A 189 -5.07 5.65 -15.70
C LYS A 189 -4.48 5.19 -17.04
N GLN A 190 -3.33 4.52 -17.04
CA GLN A 190 -2.67 4.10 -18.28
C GLN A 190 -3.37 2.88 -18.88
N MET A 191 -3.88 1.99 -18.03
CA MET A 191 -4.59 0.78 -18.44
C MET A 191 -6.07 1.00 -18.73
N LEU A 192 -6.68 2.05 -18.16
CA LEU A 192 -8.10 2.38 -18.34
C LEU A 192 -8.58 2.34 -19.81
N PRO A 193 -7.89 2.96 -20.81
CA PRO A 193 -8.35 2.92 -22.20
C PRO A 193 -8.38 1.52 -22.81
N LYS A 194 -7.52 0.59 -22.36
CA LYS A 194 -7.53 -0.80 -22.83
C LYS A 194 -8.80 -1.50 -22.36
N PHE A 195 -9.13 -1.41 -21.07
CA PHE A 195 -10.32 -2.06 -20.51
C PHE A 195 -11.63 -1.46 -21.06
N ILE A 196 -11.66 -0.16 -21.35
CA ILE A 196 -12.82 0.46 -22.03
C ILE A 196 -13.05 -0.15 -23.41
N ARG A 197 -12.00 -0.39 -24.21
CA ARG A 197 -12.13 -1.03 -25.52
C ARG A 197 -12.60 -2.48 -25.40
N LEU A 198 -12.06 -3.20 -24.43
CA LEU A 198 -12.37 -4.62 -24.21
C LEU A 198 -13.75 -4.87 -23.60
N TYR A 199 -14.43 -3.84 -23.11
CA TYR A 199 -15.71 -3.99 -22.42
C TYR A 199 -16.76 -4.75 -23.24
N THR A 200 -16.83 -4.51 -24.56
CA THR A 200 -17.79 -5.23 -25.44
C THR A 200 -17.40 -6.68 -25.73
N GLU A 201 -16.12 -7.03 -25.54
CA GLU A 201 -15.57 -8.38 -25.77
C GLU A 201 -15.55 -9.24 -24.50
N CYS A 202 -15.83 -8.62 -23.34
CA CYS A 202 -15.75 -9.22 -22.02
C CYS A 202 -17.12 -9.15 -21.32
N PRO A 203 -18.06 -10.06 -21.60
CA PRO A 203 -19.43 -9.98 -21.08
C PRO A 203 -19.54 -10.09 -19.56
N SER A 204 -18.55 -10.69 -18.89
CA SER A 204 -18.50 -10.73 -17.42
C SER A 204 -18.13 -9.38 -16.81
N LEU A 205 -17.43 -8.51 -17.53
CA LEU A 205 -16.93 -7.23 -17.00
C LEU A 205 -18.07 -6.21 -16.91
N HIS A 206 -18.40 -5.80 -15.68
CA HIS A 206 -19.51 -4.89 -15.41
C HIS A 206 -19.05 -3.52 -14.89
N HIS A 207 -17.90 -3.48 -14.21
CA HIS A 207 -17.37 -2.26 -13.62
C HIS A 207 -15.86 -2.10 -13.90
N ILE A 208 -15.45 -0.87 -14.16
CA ILE A 208 -14.04 -0.49 -14.23
C ILE A 208 -13.81 0.65 -13.22
N VAL A 209 -12.93 0.40 -12.26
CA VAL A 209 -12.51 1.34 -11.22
C VAL A 209 -11.12 1.86 -11.58
N CYS A 210 -10.97 3.17 -11.65
CA CYS A 210 -9.68 3.81 -11.87
C CYS A 210 -9.08 4.27 -10.53
N MET A 211 -7.81 3.91 -10.28
CA MET A 211 -7.07 4.33 -9.09
C MET A 211 -6.71 5.82 -9.13
N ASP A 212 -6.66 6.42 -10.32
CA ASP A 212 -6.33 7.83 -10.51
C ASP A 212 -7.57 8.65 -10.89
N PRO A 213 -7.54 9.99 -10.71
CA PRO A 213 -8.60 10.86 -11.18
C PRO A 213 -8.88 10.68 -12.67
N ILE A 214 -10.16 10.45 -13.01
CA ILE A 214 -10.59 10.27 -14.41
C ILE A 214 -10.90 11.64 -15.02
N PRO A 215 -10.26 12.02 -16.15
CA PRO A 215 -10.59 13.25 -16.87
C PRO A 215 -12.07 13.30 -17.29
N GLU A 216 -12.70 14.47 -17.18
CA GLU A 216 -14.11 14.67 -17.55
C GLU A 216 -14.40 14.32 -19.02
N THR A 217 -13.42 14.49 -19.91
CA THR A 217 -13.52 14.14 -21.32
C THR A 217 -13.77 12.64 -21.55
N ILE A 218 -13.20 11.77 -20.73
CA ILE A 218 -13.43 10.32 -20.80
C ILE A 218 -14.83 9.99 -20.29
N LEU A 219 -15.24 10.58 -19.18
CA LEU A 219 -16.58 10.36 -18.61
C LEU A 219 -17.69 10.81 -19.56
N GLY A 220 -17.53 11.97 -20.20
CA GLY A 220 -18.47 12.47 -21.18
C GLY A 220 -18.61 11.58 -22.42
N LYS A 221 -17.53 10.87 -22.80
CA LYS A 221 -17.52 9.94 -23.93
C LYS A 221 -18.15 8.57 -23.59
N TYR A 222 -18.16 8.20 -22.32
CA TYR A 222 -18.48 6.84 -21.85
C TYR A 222 -19.56 6.83 -20.76
N GLN A 223 -20.60 7.65 -20.91
CA GLN A 223 -21.69 7.79 -19.92
C GLN A 223 -22.47 6.49 -19.66
N ASN A 224 -22.43 5.52 -20.58
CA ASN A 224 -23.11 4.22 -20.46
C ASN A 224 -22.26 3.14 -19.76
N LEU A 225 -21.01 3.44 -19.42
CA LEU A 225 -20.12 2.53 -18.69
C LEU A 225 -20.17 2.87 -17.20
N ASN A 226 -20.25 1.86 -16.34
CA ASN A 226 -20.16 2.03 -14.88
C ASN A 226 -18.71 2.32 -14.45
N LEU A 227 -18.22 3.50 -14.84
CA LEU A 227 -16.90 4.03 -14.47
C LEU A 227 -16.97 4.66 -13.09
N LEU A 228 -16.21 4.12 -12.15
CA LEU A 228 -16.15 4.61 -10.78
C LEU A 228 -14.84 5.35 -10.51
N LYS A 229 -14.92 6.45 -9.76
CA LYS A 229 -13.83 7.40 -9.50
C LYS A 229 -13.25 7.26 -8.09
N ASP A 230 -11.95 7.49 -7.95
CA ASP A 230 -11.29 7.96 -6.71
C ASP A 230 -11.65 7.19 -5.43
N ILE A 231 -11.84 5.87 -5.50
CA ILE A 231 -12.28 5.09 -4.32
C ILE A 231 -11.09 4.63 -3.44
N VAL A 232 -9.84 4.79 -3.89
CA VAL A 232 -8.65 4.20 -3.23
C VAL A 232 -7.78 5.22 -2.47
N HIS A 233 -8.09 6.52 -2.56
CA HIS A 233 -7.28 7.60 -1.98
C HIS A 233 -7.78 8.11 -0.63
#